data_AF-A0A925WYW7-F1
#
_entry.id   AF-A0A925WYW7-F1
#
_cell.length_a   1.000
_cell.length_b   1.000
_cell.length_c   1.000
_cell.angle_alpha   90.00
_cell.angle_beta   90.00
_cell.angle_gamma   90.00
#
_symmetry.space_group_name_H-M   'P 1'
#
loop_
_entity.id
_entity.type
_entity.pdbx_description
1 polymer ?
#
loop_
_entity_poly.entity_id
_entity_poly.type
_entity_poly.pdbx_seq_one_letter_code
_entity_poly.pdbx_strand_id
1 'polypeptide(L)'
;MIVDAHLDLAYNVARGRDVRKPSSEQQQIGTEIASVGLPDLRAGGVGLICGTIFCEPYRGSDSPGYRDADEAHEQFLAQLAWYREQFAAGELK
;
A
#
# COMPACT_ATOMS: atom_id res chain seq x y z
N MET A 1 -19.13 9.75 -7.81
CA MET A 1 -18.06 8.76 -7.61
C MET A 1 -16.77 9.53 -7.36
N ILE A 2 -16.12 9.32 -6.23
CA ILE A 2 -14.80 9.91 -5.97
C ILE A 2 -13.75 9.04 -6.67
N VAL A 3 -12.80 9.69 -7.33
CA VAL A 3 -11.65 9.05 -7.96
C VAL A 3 -10.40 9.54 -7.24
N ASP A 4 -9.66 8.62 -6.64
CA ASP A 4 -8.35 8.90 -6.07
C ASP A 4 -7.28 8.61 -7.14
N ALA A 5 -6.49 9.62 -7.48
CA ALA A 5 -5.51 9.54 -8.54
C ALA A 5 -4.15 8.98 -8.07
N HIS A 6 -3.94 8.76 -6.77
CA HIS A 6 -2.66 8.29 -6.24
C HIS A 6 -2.79 7.71 -4.83
N LEU A 7 -2.74 6.38 -4.69
CA LEU A 7 -2.82 5.75 -3.37
C LEU A 7 -1.85 4.58 -3.19
N ASP A 8 -1.05 4.66 -2.12
CA ASP A 8 0.02 3.72 -1.77
C ASP A 8 -0.47 2.50 -0.98
N LEU A 9 -1.43 1.73 -1.51
CA LEU A 9 -1.99 0.56 -0.80
C LEU A 9 -0.94 -0.55 -0.59
N ALA A 10 -0.32 -1.04 -1.67
CA ALA A 10 0.64 -2.14 -1.57
C ALA A 10 1.91 -1.76 -0.81
N TYR A 11 2.35 -0.51 -0.92
CA TYR A 11 3.48 -0.02 -0.13
C TYR A 11 3.16 0.03 1.37
N ASN A 12 1.96 0.46 1.77
CA ASN A 12 1.51 0.37 3.16
C ASN A 12 1.52 -1.08 3.67
N VAL A 13 1.15 -2.05 2.83
CA VAL A 13 1.24 -3.48 3.17
C VAL A 13 2.68 -3.94 3.34
N ALA A 14 3.58 -3.55 2.44
CA ALA A 14 5.02 -3.82 2.56
C ALA A 14 5.63 -3.24 3.85
N ARG A 15 5.08 -2.13 4.34
CA ARG A 15 5.42 -1.48 5.62
C ARG A 15 4.80 -2.16 6.85
N GLY A 16 4.07 -3.26 6.67
CA GLY A 16 3.46 -4.05 7.75
C GLY A 16 2.03 -3.65 8.12
N ARG A 17 1.36 -2.81 7.32
CA ARG A 17 -0.05 -2.47 7.54
C ARG A 17 -1.00 -3.51 6.95
N ASP A 18 -2.20 -3.60 7.52
CA ASP A 18 -3.29 -4.42 6.96
C ASP A 18 -4.41 -3.51 6.45
N VAL A 19 -4.28 -3.05 5.21
CA VAL A 19 -5.23 -2.11 4.59
C VAL A 19 -6.63 -2.70 4.39
N ARG A 20 -6.85 -4.00 4.62
CA ARG A 20 -8.19 -4.61 4.57
C ARG A 20 -9.03 -4.29 5.81
N LYS A 21 -8.40 -3.77 6.87
CA LYS A 21 -9.07 -3.30 8.09
C LYS A 21 -9.33 -1.79 8.03
N PRO A 22 -10.33 -1.27 8.78
CA PRO A 22 -10.45 0.16 9.00
C PRO A 22 -9.14 0.75 9.52
N SER A 23 -8.79 1.95 9.07
CA SER A 23 -7.59 2.69 9.47
C SER A 23 -7.52 2.89 10.99
N SER A 24 -8.65 3.10 11.65
CA SER A 24 -8.77 3.20 13.11
C SER A 24 -8.43 1.92 13.87
N GLU A 25 -8.48 0.76 13.22
CA GLU A 25 -8.18 -0.55 13.84
C GLU A 25 -6.73 -1.01 13.59
N GLN A 26 -5.98 -0.29 12.77
CA GLN A 26 -4.59 -0.60 12.47
C GLN A 26 -3.66 0.00 13.54
N GLN A 27 -2.64 -0.76 13.95
CA GLN A 27 -1.68 -0.29 14.94
C GLN A 27 -0.78 0.83 14.39
N GLN A 28 -0.32 1.70 15.28
CA GLN A 28 0.71 2.68 14.97
C GLN A 28 2.05 1.98 14.72
N ILE A 29 2.78 2.44 13.71
CA ILE A 29 4.13 1.95 13.39
C ILE A 29 5.09 3.12 13.56
N GLY A 30 5.96 3.06 14.56
CA GLY A 30 6.80 4.20 14.93
C GLY A 30 5.96 5.42 15.31
N THR A 31 6.09 6.51 14.56
CA THR A 31 5.28 7.74 14.72
C THR A 31 4.13 7.86 13.71
N GLU A 32 3.95 6.87 12.84
CA GLU A 32 2.97 6.92 11.74
C GLU A 32 1.66 6.24 12.12
N ILE A 33 0.55 6.96 11.96
CA ILE A 33 -0.82 6.41 12.06
C ILE A 33 -1.29 5.90 10.70
N ALA A 34 -2.18 4.91 10.70
CA ALA A 34 -2.85 4.51 9.47
C ALA A 34 -3.88 5.58 9.08
N SER A 35 -3.87 5.99 7.80
CA SER A 35 -4.85 6.92 7.23
C SER A 35 -5.77 6.26 6.20
N VAL A 36 -5.49 4.98 5.86
CA VAL A 36 -6.17 4.28 4.77
C VAL A 36 -6.60 2.89 5.23
N GLY A 37 -7.87 2.58 4.99
CA GLY A 37 -8.44 1.25 5.08
C GLY A 37 -9.45 1.06 3.95
N LEU A 38 -9.47 -0.10 3.30
CA LEU A 38 -10.44 -0.43 2.25
C LEU A 38 -11.90 -0.28 2.73
N PRO A 39 -12.27 -0.65 3.98
CA PRO A 39 -13.59 -0.35 4.51
C PRO A 39 -13.90 1.15 4.56
N ASP A 40 -12.95 2.00 4.95
CA ASP A 40 -13.13 3.44 5.05
C ASP A 40 -13.29 4.09 3.67
N LEU A 41 -12.48 3.66 2.69
CA LEU A 41 -12.57 4.12 1.30
C LEU A 41 -13.95 3.83 0.70
N ARG A 42 -14.47 2.62 0.96
CA ARG A 42 -15.81 2.22 0.54
C ARG A 42 -16.88 3.04 1.24
N ALA A 43 -16.78 3.22 2.56
CA ALA A 43 -17.71 4.04 3.34
C ALA A 43 -17.70 5.51 2.89
N GLY A 44 -16.55 6.03 2.49
CA GLY A 44 -16.37 7.39 1.96
C GLY A 44 -16.77 7.58 0.50
N GLY A 45 -17.19 6.51 -0.21
CA GLY A 45 -17.64 6.61 -1.60
C GLY A 45 -16.53 6.77 -2.65
N VAL A 46 -15.31 6.34 -2.33
CA VAL A 46 -14.20 6.23 -3.30
C VAL A 46 -14.46 5.03 -4.20
N GLY A 47 -14.67 5.27 -5.48
CA GLY A 47 -15.08 4.25 -6.46
C GLY A 47 -13.99 3.83 -7.45
N LEU A 48 -12.93 4.62 -7.58
CA LEU A 48 -11.75 4.28 -8.38
C LEU A 48 -10.51 4.82 -7.69
N ILE A 49 -9.44 4.02 -7.70
CA ILE A 49 -8.16 4.36 -7.10
C ILE A 49 -7.07 4.00 -8.10
N CYS A 50 -6.18 4.94 -8.39
CA CYS A 50 -4.92 4.64 -9.03
C CYS A 50 -3.92 4.13 -7.98
N GLY A 51 -3.91 2.81 -7.77
CA GLY A 51 -2.96 2.15 -6.89
C GLY A 51 -1.53 2.29 -7.43
N THR A 52 -0.61 2.74 -6.60
CA THR A 52 0.79 2.94 -6.96
C THR A 52 1.62 1.70 -6.68
N ILE A 53 2.77 1.61 -7.36
CA ILE A 53 3.90 0.80 -6.92
C ILE A 53 5.01 1.78 -6.59
N PHE A 54 5.39 1.85 -5.31
CA PHE A 54 6.44 2.74 -4.83
C PHE A 54 7.62 1.92 -4.31
N CYS A 55 8.74 1.97 -5.01
CA CYS A 55 9.98 1.37 -4.53
C CYS A 55 10.72 2.42 -3.70
N GLU A 56 10.97 2.13 -2.42
CA GLU A 56 11.66 3.04 -1.52
C GLU A 56 13.18 2.89 -1.71
N PRO A 57 13.91 3.95 -2.13
CA PRO A 57 15.36 3.91 -2.25
C PRO A 57 16.03 3.89 -0.88
N TYR A 58 17.17 3.22 -0.77
CA TYR A 58 18.00 3.24 0.41
C TYR A 58 18.51 4.66 0.70
N ARG A 59 18.23 5.18 1.90
CA ARG A 59 18.63 6.54 2.33
C ARG A 59 19.65 6.58 3.47
N GLY A 60 20.24 5.45 3.85
CA GLY A 60 21.15 5.35 4.98
C GLY A 60 20.68 4.32 6.00
N SER A 61 21.29 4.32 7.20
CA SER A 61 21.09 3.27 8.21
C SER A 61 19.64 3.09 8.68
N ASP A 62 18.83 4.14 8.59
CA ASP A 62 17.53 4.21 9.25
C ASP A 62 16.35 3.95 8.29
N SER A 63 16.63 3.70 7.00
CA SER A 63 15.61 3.42 5.98
C SER A 63 15.98 2.15 5.20
N PRO A 64 15.26 1.03 5.42
CA PRO A 64 15.39 -0.12 4.53
C PRO A 64 14.87 0.29 3.15
N GLY A 65 15.67 0.08 2.11
CA GLY A 65 15.33 0.48 0.75
C GLY A 65 16.28 -0.13 -0.25
N TYR A 66 15.97 0.00 -1.54
CA TYR A 66 16.78 -0.58 -2.60
C TYR A 66 18.08 0.21 -2.84
N ARG A 67 19.14 -0.49 -3.21
CA ARG A 67 20.48 0.06 -3.51
C ARG A 67 20.79 0.00 -5.01
N ASP A 68 20.11 -0.88 -5.72
CA ASP A 68 20.25 -1.06 -7.16
C ASP A 68 18.89 -1.38 -7.81
N ALA A 69 18.91 -1.58 -9.12
CA ALA A 69 17.71 -1.83 -9.92
C ALA A 69 17.09 -3.21 -9.65
N ASP A 70 17.88 -4.21 -9.25
CA ASP A 70 17.39 -5.55 -8.97
C ASP A 70 16.60 -5.56 -7.65
N GLU A 71 17.14 -4.94 -6.60
CA GLU A 71 16.43 -4.74 -5.33
C GLU A 71 15.15 -3.89 -5.51
N ALA A 72 15.18 -2.88 -6.39
CA ALA A 72 13.98 -2.11 -6.72
C ALA A 72 12.93 -2.99 -7.44
N HIS A 73 13.37 -3.86 -8.34
CA HIS A 73 12.49 -4.78 -9.05
C HIS A 73 11.86 -5.82 -8.11
N GLU A 74 12.59 -6.29 -7.09
CA GLU A 74 12.04 -7.16 -6.05
C GLU A 74 10.89 -6.47 -5.28
N GLN A 75 11.07 -5.20 -4.89
CA GLN A 75 10.01 -4.42 -4.25
C GLN A 75 8.79 -4.25 -5.17
N PHE A 76 9.02 -3.97 -6.46
CA PHE A 76 7.97 -3.88 -7.46
C PHE A 76 7.17 -5.19 -7.56
N LEU A 77 7.86 -6.33 -7.65
CA LEU A 77 7.23 -7.64 -7.79
C LEU A 77 6.39 -7.99 -6.57
N ALA A 78 6.86 -7.70 -5.36
CA ALA A 78 6.11 -7.93 -4.13
C ALA A 78 4.80 -7.12 -4.10
N GLN A 79 4.86 -5.84 -4.46
CA GLN A 79 3.67 -4.98 -4.50
C GLN A 79 2.70 -5.38 -5.61
N LEU A 80 3.20 -5.71 -6.80
CA LEU A 80 2.38 -6.19 -7.91
C LEU A 80 1.70 -7.52 -7.59
N ALA A 81 2.42 -8.44 -6.93
CA ALA A 81 1.87 -9.72 -6.47
C ALA A 81 0.69 -9.49 -5.52
N TRP A 82 0.85 -8.59 -4.55
CA TRP A 82 -0.25 -8.24 -3.63
C TRP A 82 -1.48 -7.74 -4.38
N TYR A 83 -1.36 -6.78 -5.30
CA TYR A 83 -2.52 -6.31 -6.06
C TYR A 83 -3.20 -7.44 -6.83
N ARG A 84 -2.42 -8.31 -7.49
CA ARG A 84 -2.95 -9.48 -8.23
C ARG A 84 -3.72 -10.42 -7.31
N GLU A 85 -3.20 -10.69 -6.11
CA GLU A 85 -3.89 -11.49 -5.09
C GLU A 85 -5.21 -10.85 -4.66
N GLN A 86 -5.24 -9.53 -4.45
CA GLN A 86 -6.45 -8.82 -4.07
C GLN A 86 -7.51 -8.80 -5.19
N PHE A 87 -7.11 -8.69 -6.46
CA PHE A 87 -8.02 -8.85 -7.59
C PHE A 87 -8.53 -10.29 -7.70
N ALA A 88 -7.66 -11.29 -7.55
CA ALA A 88 -8.05 -12.70 -7.58
C ALA A 88 -9.03 -13.06 -6.44
N ALA A 89 -8.84 -12.47 -5.26
CA ALA A 89 -9.72 -12.61 -4.11
C ALA A 89 -11.01 -11.78 -4.21
N GLY A 90 -11.13 -10.88 -5.20
CA GLY A 90 -12.29 -10.01 -5.39
C GLY A 90 -12.38 -8.85 -4.39
N GLU A 91 -11.34 -8.61 -3.60
CA GLU A 91 -11.25 -7.47 -2.68
C GLU A 91 -11.12 -6.15 -3.47
N LEU A 92 -10.36 -6.18 -4.57
CA LEU A 92 -10.28 -5.14 -5.59
C LEU A 92 -10.95 -5.61 -6.89
N LYS A 93 -11.44 -4.66 -7.70
CA LYS A 93 -12.24 -4.93 -8.91
C LYS A 93 -11.80 -4.07 -10.07
#